data_AF-A0A7C1I036-F1
#
_entry.id   AF-A0A7C1I036-F1
#
_cell.length_a   1.000
_cell.length_b   1.000
_cell.length_c   1.000
_cell.angle_alpha   90.00
_cell.angle_beta   90.00
_cell.angle_gamma   90.00
#
_symmetry.space_group_name_H-M   'P 1'
#
loop_
_entity.id
_entity.type
_entity.pdbx_description
1 polymer ?
#
loop_
_entity_poly.entity_id
_entity_poly.type
_entity_poly.pdbx_seq_one_letter_code
_entity_poly.pdbx_strand_id
1 'polypeptide(L)'
;MGSVKAKHAKADLFTRVGGWFRRLFERPVPDVLESGLERRWAEEKARARTAAFSWRTAGIIIVASCFFILGLGLGLVHAFSSGLPKISGLWKFESFLPTEVYDDKGELIATFLVERRYVVPMNQMPDSLVQATLAVEDQKFYDHWGIDVWRTGKAAFIDLMAGEKRQGASTITQQLARNYFLTLEKSWVRKIREAILSVQIEKAYSKDEILYFYLNQIYYGHGCYGVEATARFFFGKHVRDLTLPEAALVAGLPQNPGGYSPYYNPEQAKLRRNTVLLLMARQGFITEEERAWAAAQPIVLAQRRRIQKRAPYFVEYIRAQLEKEYGSNAVYQAGLKVYTTLDSRMQELAEKHVNLGLERVQQRWNYKPYPRKENLKIEELQLGQIRSGIVVERDDEYAYIDLGGGIIGRLDITPLYWHWPNPPEVEITDGAQVAVKVTSLVRSTGRVELVLEKKPYPQAALVSLDPRTGFIRAMVGGSDYN
;
A
#
# COMPACT_ATOMS: atom_id res chain seq x y z
N MET A 1 24.37 85.63 95.56
CA MET A 1 25.30 84.52 95.22
C MET A 1 25.00 84.12 93.79
N GLY A 2 25.76 84.54 92.79
CA GLY A 2 27.11 84.06 92.45
C GLY A 2 26.97 83.36 91.09
N SER A 3 27.25 84.04 89.97
CA SER A 3 28.55 84.06 89.28
C SER A 3 28.83 82.78 88.46
N VAL A 4 29.24 82.76 87.18
CA VAL A 4 29.45 83.75 86.11
C VAL A 4 30.15 82.99 84.94
N LYS A 5 29.89 83.40 83.67
CA LYS A 5 30.76 83.28 82.45
C LYS A 5 31.09 81.86 81.90
N ALA A 6 31.30 81.64 80.60
CA ALA A 6 31.40 82.50 79.42
C ALA A 6 31.44 81.66 78.10
N LYS A 7 30.93 82.29 77.02
CA LYS A 7 31.49 82.45 75.65
C LYS A 7 31.89 81.20 74.83
N HIS A 8 31.25 80.97 73.68
CA HIS A 8 31.57 81.53 72.34
C HIS A 8 32.86 80.99 71.69
N ALA A 9 32.72 80.69 70.40
CA ALA A 9 33.74 80.32 69.40
C ALA A 9 34.17 78.84 69.38
N LYS A 10 33.62 78.10 68.39
CA LYS A 10 34.35 77.12 67.57
C LYS A 10 33.50 76.69 66.36
N ALA A 11 33.14 77.68 65.56
CA ALA A 11 32.98 77.51 64.13
C ALA A 11 34.37 77.72 63.52
N ASP A 12 35.22 76.68 63.50
CA ASP A 12 36.43 76.62 62.64
C ASP A 12 37.17 75.28 62.78
N LEU A 13 36.55 74.19 62.31
CA LEU A 13 37.30 72.96 62.02
C LEU A 13 36.77 72.16 60.82
N PHE A 14 35.91 72.76 60.00
CA PHE A 14 35.44 72.20 58.72
C PHE A 14 35.66 73.17 57.55
N THR A 15 36.68 74.01 57.66
CA THR A 15 37.01 75.10 56.72
C THR A 15 38.44 74.97 56.17
N ARG A 16 39.01 73.76 56.10
CA ARG A 16 40.34 73.55 55.48
C ARG A 16 40.52 72.35 54.53
N VAL A 17 39.44 71.67 54.12
CA VAL A 17 39.51 70.68 53.01
C VAL A 17 38.53 70.97 51.87
N GLY A 18 37.53 71.84 52.07
CA GLY A 18 36.56 72.21 51.04
C GLY A 18 37.05 73.19 49.96
N GLY A 19 38.25 73.77 50.12
CA GLY A 19 38.78 74.82 49.23
C GLY A 19 39.47 74.33 47.96
N TRP A 20 39.86 73.04 47.89
CA TRP A 20 40.56 72.50 46.72
C TRP A 20 39.61 71.82 45.71
N PHE A 21 38.50 71.25 46.18
CA PHE A 21 37.51 70.61 45.30
C PHE A 21 36.58 71.58 44.57
N ARG A 22 36.41 72.82 45.08
CA ARG A 22 35.50 73.81 44.46
C ARG A 22 36.08 74.53 43.23
N ARG A 23 37.39 74.43 42.97
CA ARG A 23 38.03 75.01 41.77
C ARG A 23 38.21 74.03 40.60
N LEU A 24 37.81 72.76 40.76
CA LEU A 24 37.91 71.79 39.67
C LEU A 24 36.61 71.61 38.86
N PHE A 25 35.47 72.13 39.34
CA PHE A 25 34.15 71.90 38.74
C PHE A 25 33.38 73.17 38.36
N GLU A 26 34.04 74.34 38.32
CA GLU A 26 33.49 75.58 37.75
C GLU A 26 34.18 75.91 36.42
N ARG A 27 34.27 74.94 35.51
CA ARG A 27 34.41 75.26 34.09
C ARG A 27 32.99 75.41 33.54
N PRO A 28 32.66 76.51 32.85
CA PRO A 28 31.40 76.57 32.11
C PRO A 28 31.43 75.41 31.12
N VAL A 29 30.52 74.45 31.30
CA VAL A 29 30.23 73.47 30.27
C VAL A 29 29.74 74.30 29.08
N PRO A 30 30.40 74.25 27.91
CA PRO A 30 29.92 75.02 26.76
C PRO A 30 28.48 74.57 26.44
N ASP A 31 27.59 75.51 26.13
CA ASP A 31 26.18 75.33 25.69
C ASP A 31 26.00 74.24 24.59
N VAL A 32 27.10 73.84 23.97
CA VAL A 32 27.20 72.80 22.95
C VAL A 32 27.09 71.36 23.51
N LEU A 33 27.33 71.14 24.82
CA LEU A 33 27.31 69.79 25.42
C LEU A 33 25.96 69.39 26.04
N GLU A 34 25.16 70.33 26.57
CA GLU A 34 23.79 70.07 27.05
C GLU A 34 22.85 69.70 25.89
N SER A 35 22.98 70.39 24.76
CA SER A 35 22.21 70.09 23.55
C SER A 35 22.55 68.73 22.92
N GLY A 36 23.75 68.18 23.16
CA GLY A 36 24.18 66.88 22.64
C GLY A 36 23.70 65.69 23.48
N LEU A 37 23.69 65.82 24.82
CA LEU A 37 23.21 64.78 25.73
C LEU A 37 21.68 64.68 25.74
N GLU A 38 20.96 65.81 25.72
CA GLU A 38 19.50 65.78 25.57
C GLU A 38 19.06 65.22 24.22
N ARG A 39 19.78 65.53 23.13
CA ARG A 39 19.55 64.91 21.82
C ARG A 39 19.81 63.41 21.85
N ARG A 40 20.88 62.94 22.49
CA ARG A 40 21.16 61.49 22.63
C ARG A 40 20.11 60.76 23.47
N TRP A 41 19.65 61.35 24.57
CA TRP A 41 18.59 60.79 25.41
C TRP A 41 17.22 60.80 24.72
N ALA A 42 16.94 61.84 23.92
CA ALA A 42 15.76 61.92 23.08
C ALA A 42 15.82 60.91 21.92
N GLU A 43 16.99 60.72 21.30
CA GLU A 43 17.23 59.70 20.28
C GLU A 43 17.12 58.28 20.83
N GLU A 44 17.64 57.98 22.03
CA GLU A 44 17.49 56.67 22.66
C GLU A 44 16.03 56.40 23.07
N LYS A 45 15.31 57.38 23.63
CA LYS A 45 13.87 57.27 23.88
C LYS A 45 13.06 57.13 22.59
N ALA A 46 13.46 57.83 21.52
CA ALA A 46 12.83 57.71 20.21
C ALA A 46 13.09 56.32 19.59
N ARG A 47 14.31 55.79 19.67
CA ARG A 47 14.68 54.43 19.26
C ARG A 47 13.99 53.35 20.07
N ALA A 48 13.86 53.54 21.40
CA ALA A 48 13.10 52.63 22.26
C ALA A 48 11.59 52.69 21.97
N ARG A 49 11.05 53.87 21.65
CA ARG A 49 9.65 54.03 21.22
C ARG A 49 9.39 53.46 19.83
N THR A 50 10.29 53.62 18.86
CA THR A 50 10.16 53.02 17.53
C THR A 50 10.39 51.51 17.55
N ALA A 51 11.29 51.01 18.39
CA ALA A 51 11.43 49.57 18.64
C ALA A 51 10.19 48.99 19.35
N ALA A 52 9.71 49.60 20.44
CA ALA A 52 8.48 49.15 21.10
C ALA A 52 7.24 49.24 20.19
N PHE A 53 7.22 50.22 19.27
CA PHE A 53 6.21 50.32 18.22
C PHE A 53 6.36 49.20 17.18
N SER A 54 7.58 48.82 16.77
CA SER A 54 7.81 47.72 15.83
C SER A 54 7.46 46.34 16.39
N TRP A 55 7.70 46.10 17.69
CA TRP A 55 7.27 44.86 18.36
C TRP A 55 5.75 44.80 18.55
N ARG A 56 5.10 45.94 18.80
CA ARG A 56 3.63 46.03 18.88
C ARG A 56 2.96 45.83 17.53
N THR A 57 3.47 46.44 16.47
CA THR A 57 2.95 46.24 15.11
C THR A 57 3.21 44.81 14.63
N ALA A 58 4.39 44.24 14.90
CA ALA A 58 4.66 42.82 14.63
C ALA A 58 3.70 41.90 15.38
N GLY A 59 3.42 42.17 16.67
CA GLY A 59 2.45 41.41 17.46
C GLY A 59 1.03 41.49 16.88
N ILE A 60 0.59 42.68 16.46
CA ILE A 60 -0.72 42.88 15.81
C ILE A 60 -0.78 42.14 14.47
N ILE A 61 0.29 42.18 13.66
CA ILE A 61 0.36 41.46 12.39
C ILE A 61 0.29 39.95 12.61
N ILE A 62 0.98 39.42 13.63
CA ILE A 62 0.93 37.98 13.97
C ILE A 62 -0.49 37.60 14.38
N VAL A 63 -1.12 38.36 15.29
CA VAL A 63 -2.49 38.09 15.74
C VAL A 63 -3.47 38.18 14.58
N ALA A 64 -3.39 39.23 13.75
CA ALA A 64 -4.22 39.39 12.56
C ALA A 64 -4.01 38.24 11.55
N SER A 65 -2.78 37.79 11.36
CA SER A 65 -2.45 36.63 10.52
C SER A 65 -3.05 35.34 11.10
N CYS A 66 -2.99 35.13 12.42
CA CYS A 66 -3.63 33.99 13.08
C CYS A 66 -5.15 34.00 12.89
N PHE A 67 -5.81 35.16 13.07
CA PHE A 67 -7.26 35.29 12.82
C PHE A 67 -7.61 35.11 11.35
N PHE A 68 -6.78 35.60 10.43
CA PHE A 68 -6.98 35.39 9.00
C PHE A 68 -6.84 33.92 8.60
N ILE A 69 -5.82 33.22 9.11
CA ILE A 69 -5.63 31.77 8.92
C ILE A 69 -6.79 30.99 9.53
N LEU A 70 -7.24 31.37 10.73
CA LEU A 70 -8.38 30.74 11.39
C LEU A 70 -9.67 30.95 10.59
N GLY A 71 -9.92 32.17 10.13
CA GLY A 71 -11.06 32.52 9.29
C GLY A 71 -11.06 31.78 7.95
N LEU A 72 -9.90 31.71 7.29
CA LEU A 72 -9.70 30.89 6.09
C LEU A 72 -9.96 29.40 6.38
N GLY A 73 -9.44 28.88 7.50
CA GLY A 73 -9.64 27.50 7.92
C GLY A 73 -11.12 27.18 8.14
N LEU A 74 -11.85 28.04 8.86
CA LEU A 74 -13.29 27.89 9.08
C LEU A 74 -14.09 28.03 7.78
N GLY A 75 -13.72 28.96 6.90
CA GLY A 75 -14.33 29.12 5.58
C GLY A 75 -14.13 27.90 4.70
N LEU A 76 -12.93 27.31 4.68
CA LEU A 76 -12.63 26.07 3.98
C LEU A 76 -13.41 24.89 4.56
N VAL A 77 -13.46 24.74 5.88
CA VAL A 77 -14.26 23.69 6.52
C VAL A 77 -15.72 23.83 6.15
N HIS A 78 -16.28 25.04 6.20
CA HIS A 78 -17.67 25.28 5.82
C HIS A 78 -17.93 24.93 4.35
N ALA A 79 -17.11 25.46 3.43
CA ALA A 79 -17.24 25.22 1.99
C ALA A 79 -17.10 23.72 1.61
N PHE A 80 -16.17 23.00 2.25
CA PHE A 80 -15.91 21.59 1.96
C PHE A 80 -16.73 20.61 2.82
N SER A 81 -17.44 21.10 3.85
CA SER A 81 -18.40 20.30 4.63
C SER A 81 -19.72 20.08 3.91
N SER A 82 -20.07 20.99 3.00
CA SER A 82 -21.23 20.88 2.13
C SER A 82 -21.14 19.62 1.25
N GLY A 83 -22.06 18.68 1.46
CA GLY A 83 -22.11 17.42 0.71
C GLY A 83 -21.25 16.28 1.26
N LEU A 84 -20.68 16.41 2.47
CA LEU A 84 -20.06 15.27 3.13
C LEU A 84 -21.11 14.22 3.53
N PRO A 85 -20.84 12.92 3.32
CA PRO A 85 -21.72 11.86 3.78
C PRO A 85 -21.80 11.86 5.31
N LYS A 86 -22.97 11.47 5.84
CA LYS A 86 -23.13 11.31 7.29
C LYS A 86 -22.28 10.12 7.76
N ILE A 87 -21.58 10.31 8.89
CA ILE A 87 -20.68 9.29 9.48
C ILE A 87 -21.44 8.15 10.18
N SER A 88 -22.77 8.23 10.22
CA SER A 88 -23.64 7.13 10.60
C SER A 88 -23.45 5.96 9.63
N GLY A 89 -22.95 4.82 10.12
CA GLY A 89 -22.82 3.60 9.31
C GLY A 89 -21.47 2.90 9.35
N LEU A 90 -20.44 3.44 10.04
CA LEU A 90 -19.15 2.72 10.15
C LEU A 90 -19.28 1.33 10.81
N TRP A 91 -20.29 1.13 11.67
CA TRP A 91 -20.65 -0.17 12.25
C TRP A 91 -21.46 -1.07 11.31
N LYS A 92 -22.03 -0.54 10.21
CA LYS A 92 -22.65 -1.37 9.18
C LYS A 92 -21.51 -1.98 8.37
N PHE A 93 -20.99 -3.08 8.89
CA PHE A 93 -20.27 -4.04 8.08
C PHE A 93 -21.29 -4.61 7.10
N GLU A 94 -21.49 -3.96 5.96
CA GLU A 94 -22.21 -4.57 4.85
C GLU A 94 -21.37 -5.80 4.47
N SER A 95 -21.83 -6.95 4.96
CA SER A 95 -21.22 -8.24 4.66
C SER A 95 -21.66 -8.56 3.25
N PHE A 96 -20.81 -8.24 2.29
CA PHE A 96 -20.97 -8.70 0.93
C PHE A 96 -20.86 -10.23 0.97
N LEU A 97 -22.01 -10.88 0.84
CA LEU A 97 -22.05 -12.32 0.77
C LEU A 97 -21.61 -12.73 -0.65
N PRO A 98 -20.72 -13.73 -0.77
CA PRO A 98 -20.36 -14.25 -2.08
C PRO A 98 -21.60 -14.77 -2.79
N THR A 99 -21.67 -14.51 -4.08
CA THR A 99 -22.59 -15.27 -4.94
C THR A 99 -21.98 -16.64 -5.18
N GLU A 100 -22.76 -17.67 -4.88
CA GLU A 100 -22.39 -19.07 -5.02
C GLU A 100 -23.07 -19.64 -6.26
N VAL A 101 -22.29 -20.25 -7.15
CA VAL A 101 -22.77 -20.87 -8.38
C VAL A 101 -22.70 -22.38 -8.23
N TYR A 102 -23.83 -23.03 -8.47
CA TYR A 102 -24.03 -24.46 -8.31
C TYR A 102 -24.34 -25.13 -9.66
N ASP A 103 -23.92 -26.39 -9.82
CA ASP A 103 -24.32 -27.22 -10.95
C ASP A 103 -25.74 -27.77 -10.80
N ASP A 104 -26.18 -28.59 -11.76
CA ASP A 104 -27.54 -29.17 -11.78
C ASP A 104 -27.82 -30.19 -10.65
N LYS A 105 -26.78 -30.62 -9.92
CA LYS A 105 -26.85 -31.52 -8.75
C LYS A 105 -26.66 -30.77 -7.43
N GLY A 106 -26.45 -29.47 -7.48
CA GLY A 106 -26.23 -28.64 -6.29
C GLY A 106 -24.78 -28.66 -5.77
N GLU A 107 -23.80 -29.10 -6.57
CA GLU A 107 -22.39 -28.95 -6.22
C GLU A 107 -21.90 -27.53 -6.52
N LEU A 108 -21.17 -26.92 -5.59
CA LEU A 108 -20.59 -25.59 -5.79
C LEU A 108 -19.48 -25.63 -6.86
N ILE A 109 -19.68 -24.94 -7.98
CA ILE A 109 -18.74 -24.88 -9.11
C ILE A 109 -17.95 -23.57 -9.18
N ALA A 110 -18.51 -22.47 -8.69
CA ALA A 110 -17.82 -21.17 -8.65
C ALA A 110 -18.35 -20.26 -7.55
N THR A 111 -17.58 -19.24 -7.25
CA THR A 111 -17.97 -18.18 -6.32
C THR A 111 -17.59 -16.83 -6.91
N PHE A 112 -18.57 -15.94 -7.06
CA PHE A 112 -18.34 -14.55 -7.42
C PHE A 112 -18.29 -13.71 -6.16
N LEU A 113 -17.15 -13.07 -5.93
CA LEU A 113 -16.96 -12.24 -4.76
C LEU A 113 -15.99 -11.10 -5.12
N VAL A 114 -16.38 -9.87 -4.82
CA VAL A 114 -15.47 -8.72 -4.89
C VAL A 114 -14.59 -8.66 -3.63
N GLU A 115 -15.14 -9.01 -2.46
CA GLU A 115 -14.47 -8.87 -1.16
C GLU A 115 -14.68 -10.07 -0.23
N ARG A 116 -13.61 -10.73 0.21
CA ARG A 116 -13.62 -11.61 1.38
C ARG A 116 -13.55 -10.74 2.62
N ARG A 117 -14.64 -10.70 3.41
CA ARG A 117 -14.68 -9.96 4.67
C ARG A 117 -15.27 -10.82 5.78
N TYR A 118 -14.52 -10.97 6.86
CA TYR A 118 -14.97 -11.61 8.09
C TYR A 118 -14.70 -10.62 9.22
N VAL A 119 -15.73 -10.25 9.96
CA VAL A 119 -15.60 -9.31 11.07
C VAL A 119 -15.19 -10.09 12.31
N VAL A 120 -14.13 -9.64 12.98
CA VAL A 120 -13.64 -10.22 14.22
C VAL A 120 -13.48 -9.13 15.28
N PRO A 121 -13.92 -9.39 16.53
CA PRO A 121 -13.76 -8.42 17.61
C PRO A 121 -12.28 -8.23 17.96
N MET A 122 -11.92 -7.05 18.46
CA MET A 122 -10.52 -6.70 18.81
C MET A 122 -9.88 -7.70 19.78
N ASN A 123 -10.65 -8.25 20.73
CA ASN A 123 -10.14 -9.23 21.70
C ASN A 123 -9.76 -10.60 21.11
N GLN A 124 -10.10 -10.86 19.85
CA GLN A 124 -9.65 -12.06 19.12
C GLN A 124 -8.44 -11.76 18.22
N MET A 125 -8.02 -10.50 18.12
CA MET A 125 -6.81 -10.13 17.39
C MET A 125 -5.60 -10.22 18.33
N PRO A 126 -4.47 -10.79 17.88
CA PRO A 126 -3.28 -10.84 18.73
C PRO A 126 -2.68 -9.44 18.90
N ASP A 127 -2.16 -9.14 20.08
CA ASP A 127 -1.54 -7.83 20.38
C ASP A 127 -0.43 -7.46 19.39
N SER A 128 0.33 -8.47 18.95
CA SER A 128 1.39 -8.31 17.94
C SER A 128 0.88 -7.71 16.64
N LEU A 129 -0.35 -8.02 16.20
CA LEU A 129 -0.96 -7.47 14.99
C LEU A 129 -1.40 -6.01 15.18
N VAL A 130 -2.02 -5.73 16.32
CA VAL A 130 -2.46 -4.38 16.70
C VAL A 130 -1.24 -3.46 16.78
N GLN A 131 -0.22 -3.88 17.55
CA GLN A 131 1.04 -3.16 17.71
C GLN A 131 1.79 -3.01 16.38
N ALA A 132 1.84 -4.04 15.54
CA ALA A 132 2.48 -3.95 14.22
C ALA A 132 1.80 -2.90 13.32
N THR A 133 0.47 -2.85 13.34
CA THR A 133 -0.32 -1.88 12.56
C THR A 133 -0.09 -0.46 13.07
N LEU A 134 -0.14 -0.25 14.38
CA LEU A 134 0.18 1.04 14.99
C LEU A 134 1.62 1.47 14.65
N ALA A 135 2.58 0.55 14.74
CA ALA A 135 3.98 0.86 14.49
C ALA A 135 4.27 1.33 13.07
N VAL A 136 3.59 0.75 12.07
CA VAL A 136 3.85 1.05 10.66
C VAL A 136 2.95 2.14 10.09
N GLU A 137 1.68 2.21 10.49
CA GLU A 137 0.71 3.16 9.94
C GLU A 137 0.65 4.46 10.74
N ASP A 138 0.66 4.38 12.07
CA ASP A 138 0.36 5.52 12.93
C ASP A 138 0.85 5.37 14.39
N GLN A 139 2.14 5.61 14.61
CA GLN A 139 2.79 5.42 15.91
C GLN A 139 2.12 6.21 17.05
N LYS A 140 1.61 7.40 16.77
CA LYS A 140 1.00 8.31 17.75
C LYS A 140 -0.53 8.30 17.68
N PHE A 141 -1.10 7.20 17.19
CA PHE A 141 -2.54 7.08 16.96
C PHE A 141 -3.37 7.51 18.17
N TYR A 142 -2.99 7.11 19.38
CA TYR A 142 -3.71 7.43 20.61
C TYR A 142 -3.49 8.87 21.10
N ASP A 143 -2.47 9.58 20.61
CA ASP A 143 -2.10 10.91 21.10
C ASP A 143 -2.75 12.06 20.31
N HIS A 144 -3.18 11.81 19.06
CA HIS A 144 -3.70 12.86 18.17
C HIS A 144 -5.22 12.73 17.94
N TRP A 145 -5.88 13.81 17.52
CA TRP A 145 -7.32 13.83 17.24
C TRP A 145 -7.61 13.68 15.73
N GLY A 146 -7.39 12.48 15.17
CA GLY A 146 -7.60 12.18 13.75
C GLY A 146 -6.54 12.69 12.77
N ILE A 147 -5.79 13.73 13.09
CA ILE A 147 -4.71 14.27 12.24
C ILE A 147 -3.47 14.47 13.09
N ASP A 148 -2.34 13.89 12.66
CA ASP A 148 -1.03 14.20 13.23
C ASP A 148 -0.45 15.43 12.51
N VAL A 149 -0.64 16.60 13.13
CA VAL A 149 -0.19 17.90 12.62
C VAL A 149 1.34 17.95 12.51
N TRP A 150 2.05 17.37 13.48
CA TRP A 150 3.51 17.37 13.49
C TRP A 150 4.08 16.48 12.39
N ARG A 151 3.55 15.26 12.25
CA ARG A 151 3.95 14.35 11.16
C ARG A 151 3.59 14.91 9.79
N THR A 152 2.43 15.54 9.65
CA THR A 152 2.01 16.19 8.40
C THR A 152 2.93 17.36 8.05
N GLY A 153 3.24 18.24 9.01
CA GLY A 153 4.16 19.36 8.80
C GLY A 153 5.58 18.92 8.47
N LYS A 154 6.09 17.90 9.20
CA LYS A 154 7.41 17.32 8.95
C LYS A 154 7.50 16.69 7.56
N ALA A 155 6.49 15.92 7.15
CA ALA A 155 6.44 15.31 5.83
C ALA A 155 6.39 16.37 4.72
N ALA A 156 5.57 17.42 4.89
CA ALA A 156 5.49 18.53 3.93
C ALA A 156 6.83 19.26 3.78
N PHE A 157 7.56 19.48 4.87
CA PHE A 157 8.90 20.09 4.83
C PHE A 157 9.91 19.20 4.10
N ILE A 158 9.92 17.89 4.39
CA ILE A 158 10.81 16.93 3.73
C ILE A 158 10.49 16.81 2.24
N ASP A 159 9.21 16.70 1.87
CA ASP A 159 8.77 16.62 0.48
C ASP A 159 9.13 17.90 -0.30
N LEU A 160 9.03 19.08 0.33
CA LEU A 160 9.46 20.36 -0.26
C LEU A 160 10.98 20.39 -0.50
N MET A 161 11.77 19.89 0.44
CA MET A 161 13.23 19.80 0.32
C MET A 161 13.69 18.74 -0.69
N ALA A 162 12.94 17.64 -0.83
CA ALA A 162 13.29 16.50 -1.68
C ALA A 162 12.78 16.62 -3.13
N GLY A 163 11.89 17.57 -3.42
CA GLY A 163 11.31 17.79 -4.75
C GLY A 163 10.32 16.71 -5.22
N GLU A 164 10.10 15.66 -4.41
CA GLU A 164 9.24 14.52 -4.71
C GLU A 164 8.48 14.08 -3.46
N LYS A 165 7.23 13.63 -3.62
CA LYS A 165 6.43 13.07 -2.52
C LYS A 165 6.99 11.72 -2.09
N ARG A 166 7.76 11.68 -1.00
CA ARG A 166 8.44 10.47 -0.52
C ARG A 166 7.83 9.86 0.74
N GLN A 167 7.09 10.62 1.54
CA GLN A 167 6.51 10.13 2.80
C GLN A 167 4.99 10.14 2.85
N GLY A 168 4.41 9.04 3.37
CA GLY A 168 3.01 8.99 3.73
C GLY A 168 2.77 9.63 5.10
N ALA A 169 2.02 10.74 5.15
CA ALA A 169 1.66 11.43 6.40
C ALA A 169 0.26 11.07 6.93
N SER A 170 -0.45 10.11 6.30
CA SER A 170 -1.88 9.89 6.58
C SER A 170 -2.11 9.01 7.81
N THR A 171 -2.93 9.47 8.76
CA THR A 171 -3.29 8.73 9.99
C THR A 171 -4.23 7.55 9.69
N ILE A 172 -4.37 6.63 10.64
CA ILE A 172 -5.33 5.51 10.54
C ILE A 172 -6.74 6.05 10.28
N THR A 173 -7.16 7.08 11.01
CA THR A 173 -8.48 7.71 10.86
C THR A 173 -8.65 8.36 9.48
N GLN A 174 -7.61 8.99 8.93
CA GLN A 174 -7.64 9.54 7.57
C GLN A 174 -7.75 8.45 6.51
N GLN A 175 -7.06 7.33 6.69
CA GLN A 175 -7.16 6.19 5.79
C GLN A 175 -8.55 5.56 5.85
N LEU A 176 -9.14 5.43 7.04
CA LEU A 176 -10.51 4.95 7.21
C LEU A 176 -11.51 5.88 6.52
N ALA A 177 -11.41 7.19 6.75
CA ALA A 177 -12.26 8.19 6.09
C ALA A 177 -12.17 8.14 4.56
N ARG A 178 -10.93 8.03 4.04
CA ARG A 178 -10.66 7.92 2.60
C ARG A 178 -11.34 6.69 2.00
N ASN A 179 -11.20 5.53 2.64
CA ASN A 179 -11.61 4.27 2.05
C ASN A 179 -13.13 4.05 2.11
N TYR A 180 -13.81 4.64 3.09
CA TYR A 180 -15.25 4.40 3.30
C TYR A 180 -16.15 5.49 2.68
N PHE A 181 -15.74 6.76 2.75
CA PHE A 181 -16.65 7.88 2.43
C PHE A 181 -16.29 8.63 1.15
N LEU A 182 -15.12 8.40 0.58
CA LEU A 182 -14.59 9.22 -0.51
C LEU A 182 -14.17 8.35 -1.70
N THR A 183 -14.22 8.94 -2.89
CA THR A 183 -13.67 8.32 -4.10
C THR A 183 -12.14 8.27 -4.01
N LEU A 184 -11.49 7.33 -4.72
CA LEU A 184 -10.03 7.16 -4.68
C LEU A 184 -9.24 8.20 -5.50
N GLU A 185 -9.92 9.19 -6.10
CA GLU A 185 -9.31 10.19 -6.98
C GLU A 185 -8.31 11.11 -6.27
N LYS A 186 -7.05 11.14 -6.71
CA LYS A 186 -5.99 11.91 -6.06
C LYS A 186 -6.16 13.43 -6.26
N SER A 187 -6.93 14.10 -5.40
CA SER A 187 -7.07 15.56 -5.37
C SER A 187 -6.82 16.19 -3.99
N TRP A 188 -6.39 17.46 -3.98
CA TRP A 188 -6.24 18.25 -2.75
C TRP A 188 -7.57 18.47 -2.02
N VAL A 189 -8.65 18.64 -2.79
CA VAL A 189 -10.03 18.72 -2.28
C VAL A 189 -10.40 17.47 -1.49
N ARG A 190 -10.12 16.28 -2.05
CA ARG A 190 -10.35 15.03 -1.34
C ARG A 190 -9.54 14.96 -0.04
N LYS A 191 -8.27 15.40 -0.05
CA LYS A 191 -7.42 15.39 1.15
C LYS A 191 -7.95 16.30 2.27
N ILE A 192 -8.52 17.45 1.93
CA ILE A 192 -9.20 18.32 2.89
C ILE A 192 -10.46 17.63 3.44
N ARG A 193 -11.26 17.00 2.57
CA ARG A 193 -12.43 16.22 3.00
C ARG A 193 -12.07 15.05 3.92
N GLU A 194 -10.98 14.33 3.64
CA GLU A 194 -10.44 13.28 4.52
C GLU A 194 -10.12 13.84 5.92
N ALA A 195 -9.43 14.98 5.99
CA ALA A 195 -9.09 15.64 7.25
C ALA A 195 -10.33 16.01 8.06
N ILE A 196 -11.33 16.64 7.42
CA ILE A 196 -12.60 17.01 8.07
C ILE A 196 -13.33 15.77 8.58
N LEU A 197 -13.49 14.75 7.73
CA LEU A 197 -14.15 13.50 8.11
C LEU A 197 -13.41 12.79 9.25
N SER A 198 -12.07 12.80 9.26
CA SER A 198 -11.28 12.17 10.33
C SER A 198 -11.60 12.79 11.69
N VAL A 199 -11.66 14.12 11.77
CA VAL A 199 -12.01 14.81 13.01
C VAL A 199 -13.44 14.49 13.44
N GLN A 200 -14.38 14.39 12.50
CA GLN A 200 -15.76 14.02 12.82
C GLN A 200 -15.89 12.56 13.27
N ILE A 201 -15.13 11.62 12.68
CA ILE A 201 -15.06 10.22 13.11
C ILE A 201 -14.55 10.14 14.56
N GLU A 202 -13.48 10.87 14.88
CA GLU A 202 -12.88 10.90 16.24
C GLU A 202 -13.76 11.59 17.29
N LYS A 203 -14.74 12.39 16.86
CA LYS A 203 -15.76 12.93 17.76
C LYS A 203 -16.88 11.92 18.03
N ALA A 204 -17.11 10.99 17.11
CA ALA A 204 -18.22 10.05 17.17
C ALA A 204 -17.84 8.69 17.75
N TYR A 205 -16.58 8.27 17.61
CA TYR A 205 -16.08 6.96 18.02
C TYR A 205 -14.79 7.07 18.82
N SER A 206 -14.60 6.13 19.74
CA SER A 206 -13.35 5.97 20.50
C SER A 206 -12.22 5.45 19.61
N LYS A 207 -10.97 5.61 20.08
CA LYS A 207 -9.77 5.12 19.38
C LYS A 207 -9.82 3.63 19.08
N ASP A 208 -10.29 2.84 20.05
CA ASP A 208 -10.38 1.39 19.90
C ASP A 208 -11.45 0.99 18.88
N GLU A 209 -12.58 1.69 18.84
CA GLU A 209 -13.60 1.50 17.79
C GLU A 209 -13.07 1.87 16.41
N ILE A 210 -12.33 2.97 16.28
CA ILE A 210 -11.73 3.39 15.01
C ILE A 210 -10.72 2.35 14.53
N LEU A 211 -9.87 1.85 15.43
CA LEU A 211 -8.89 0.81 15.11
C LEU A 211 -9.57 -0.51 14.74
N TYR A 212 -10.64 -0.87 15.47
CA TYR A 212 -11.50 -2.01 15.14
C TYR A 212 -12.12 -1.89 13.74
N PHE A 213 -12.66 -0.73 13.37
CA PHE A 213 -13.19 -0.50 12.03
C PHE A 213 -12.09 -0.58 10.98
N TYR A 214 -10.93 0.04 11.23
CA TYR A 214 -9.79 0.00 10.32
C TYR A 214 -9.32 -1.44 10.04
N LEU A 215 -9.03 -2.23 11.08
CA LEU A 215 -8.52 -3.59 10.95
C LEU A 215 -9.52 -4.55 10.30
N ASN A 216 -10.82 -4.30 10.42
CA ASN A 216 -11.85 -5.13 9.78
C ASN A 216 -12.24 -4.67 8.36
N GLN A 217 -11.77 -3.50 7.90
CA GLN A 217 -12.20 -2.93 6.61
C GLN A 217 -11.06 -2.63 5.65
N ILE A 218 -9.83 -2.43 6.12
CA ILE A 218 -8.72 -2.09 5.22
C ILE A 218 -8.46 -3.22 4.22
N TYR A 219 -8.12 -2.85 2.99
CA TYR A 219 -7.82 -3.78 1.92
C TYR A 219 -6.37 -4.29 2.03
N TYR A 220 -6.21 -5.61 2.13
CA TYR A 220 -4.91 -6.29 2.26
C TYR A 220 -4.45 -6.97 0.95
N GLY A 221 -5.22 -6.87 -0.13
CA GLY A 221 -4.89 -7.49 -1.42
C GLY A 221 -5.65 -8.78 -1.67
N HIS A 222 -5.65 -9.27 -2.91
CA HIS A 222 -6.35 -10.51 -3.32
C HIS A 222 -7.84 -10.57 -2.94
N GLY A 223 -8.52 -9.43 -3.00
CA GLY A 223 -9.92 -9.33 -2.55
C GLY A 223 -10.10 -9.50 -1.04
N CYS A 224 -9.04 -9.50 -0.21
CA CYS A 224 -9.16 -9.64 1.24
C CYS A 224 -9.35 -8.26 1.89
N TYR A 225 -10.50 -8.09 2.54
CA TYR A 225 -10.84 -6.93 3.34
C TYR A 225 -10.93 -7.34 4.80
N GLY A 226 -10.13 -6.69 5.64
CA GLY A 226 -10.01 -7.02 7.04
C GLY A 226 -9.00 -8.15 7.34
N VAL A 227 -8.53 -8.17 8.58
CA VAL A 227 -7.45 -9.05 9.05
C VAL A 227 -7.79 -10.53 9.03
N GLU A 228 -9.04 -10.91 9.32
CA GLU A 228 -9.45 -12.32 9.37
C GLU A 228 -9.49 -12.96 7.97
N ALA A 229 -10.02 -12.23 6.97
CA ALA A 229 -9.98 -12.70 5.59
C ALA A 229 -8.55 -12.90 5.10
N THR A 230 -7.66 -11.98 5.50
CA THR A 230 -6.24 -11.99 5.16
C THR A 230 -5.50 -13.16 5.81
N ALA A 231 -5.73 -13.41 7.11
CA ALA A 231 -5.15 -14.54 7.83
C ALA A 231 -5.53 -15.89 7.20
N ARG A 232 -6.81 -16.07 6.88
CA ARG A 232 -7.30 -17.27 6.21
C ARG A 232 -6.74 -17.43 4.80
N PHE A 233 -6.63 -16.33 4.06
CA PHE A 233 -6.16 -16.37 2.67
C PHE A 233 -4.67 -16.69 2.55
N PHE A 234 -3.83 -16.05 3.36
CA PHE A 234 -2.38 -16.23 3.27
C PHE A 234 -1.88 -17.40 4.09
N PHE A 235 -2.46 -17.68 5.26
CA PHE A 235 -1.93 -18.65 6.22
C PHE A 235 -2.90 -19.78 6.56
N GLY A 236 -4.13 -19.76 6.04
CA GLY A 236 -5.09 -20.85 6.22
C GLY A 236 -5.58 -21.02 7.66
N LYS A 237 -5.44 -19.98 8.50
CA LYS A 237 -5.78 -19.99 9.93
C LYS A 237 -6.51 -18.71 10.34
N HIS A 238 -7.07 -18.71 11.55
CA HIS A 238 -7.75 -17.55 12.11
C HIS A 238 -6.75 -16.45 12.51
N VAL A 239 -7.21 -15.20 12.55
CA VAL A 239 -6.39 -14.05 12.93
C VAL A 239 -5.76 -14.22 14.32
N ARG A 240 -6.48 -14.87 15.25
CA ARG A 240 -6.05 -15.13 16.62
C ARG A 240 -4.79 -16.01 16.71
N ASP A 241 -4.53 -16.79 15.66
CA ASP A 241 -3.43 -17.75 15.57
C ASP A 241 -2.23 -17.19 14.76
N LEU A 242 -2.24 -15.90 14.43
CA LEU A 242 -1.11 -15.26 13.76
C LEU A 242 0.07 -15.12 14.72
N THR A 243 1.24 -15.54 14.24
CA THR A 243 2.52 -15.33 14.91
C THR A 243 3.03 -13.92 14.64
N LEU A 244 3.99 -13.43 15.44
CA LEU A 244 4.64 -12.13 15.25
C LEU A 244 5.11 -11.86 13.80
N PRO A 245 5.85 -12.74 13.10
CA PRO A 245 6.27 -12.48 11.73
C PRO A 245 5.11 -12.41 10.73
N GLU A 246 4.03 -13.18 10.94
CA GLU A 246 2.84 -13.14 10.09
C GLU A 246 2.03 -11.88 10.34
N ALA A 247 1.86 -11.48 11.61
CA ALA A 247 1.23 -10.24 12.02
C ALA A 247 1.95 -9.01 11.43
N ALA A 248 3.28 -8.99 11.49
CA ALA A 248 4.10 -7.95 10.88
C ALA A 248 3.98 -7.93 9.35
N LEU A 249 3.83 -9.09 8.71
CA LEU A 249 3.58 -9.15 7.26
C LEU A 249 2.21 -8.54 6.94
N VAL A 250 1.15 -8.99 7.63
CA VAL A 250 -0.23 -8.51 7.44
C VAL A 250 -0.31 -6.99 7.62
N ALA A 251 0.24 -6.46 8.72
CA ALA A 251 0.27 -5.02 8.99
C ALA A 251 1.02 -4.21 7.92
N GLY A 252 1.98 -4.83 7.22
CA GLY A 252 2.75 -4.17 6.16
C GLY A 252 2.06 -4.09 4.80
N LEU A 253 1.04 -4.92 4.54
CA LEU A 253 0.37 -5.03 3.24
C LEU A 253 -0.42 -3.77 2.82
N PRO A 254 -1.21 -3.09 3.69
CA PRO A 254 -2.09 -1.99 3.29
C PRO A 254 -1.43 -0.85 2.50
N GLN A 255 -0.14 -0.59 2.74
CA GLN A 255 0.61 0.45 2.03
C GLN A 255 0.69 0.18 0.50
N ASN A 256 0.88 -1.08 0.10
CA ASN A 256 0.87 -1.49 -1.30
C ASN A 256 0.44 -2.97 -1.41
N PRO A 257 -0.87 -3.26 -1.35
CA PRO A 257 -1.37 -4.62 -1.20
C PRO A 257 -0.96 -5.57 -2.34
N GLY A 258 -0.91 -5.04 -3.57
CA GLY A 258 -0.43 -5.79 -4.73
C GLY A 258 1.10 -5.95 -4.73
N GLY A 259 1.83 -4.85 -4.48
CA GLY A 259 3.30 -4.84 -4.54
C GLY A 259 3.99 -5.60 -3.41
N TYR A 260 3.35 -5.72 -2.24
CA TYR A 260 3.85 -6.49 -1.09
C TYR A 260 3.19 -7.86 -0.94
N SER A 261 2.44 -8.31 -1.94
CA SER A 261 1.88 -9.65 -1.98
C SER A 261 3.00 -10.71 -1.98
N PRO A 262 3.08 -11.62 -1.00
CA PRO A 262 4.06 -12.70 -1.00
C PRO A 262 3.83 -13.73 -2.12
N TYR A 263 2.65 -13.75 -2.76
CA TYR A 263 2.37 -14.57 -3.94
C TYR A 263 2.98 -14.00 -5.23
N TYR A 264 3.12 -12.68 -5.32
CA TYR A 264 3.61 -12.01 -6.52
C TYR A 264 5.07 -11.58 -6.34
N ASN A 265 5.39 -11.00 -5.20
CA ASN A 265 6.68 -10.38 -4.90
C ASN A 265 7.19 -10.84 -3.50
N PRO A 266 7.64 -12.09 -3.33
CA PRO A 266 8.04 -12.65 -2.04
C PRO A 266 9.18 -11.85 -1.38
N GLU A 267 10.16 -11.39 -2.15
CA GLU A 267 11.27 -10.59 -1.63
C GLU A 267 10.80 -9.22 -1.11
N GLN A 268 9.91 -8.53 -1.83
CA GLN A 268 9.36 -7.25 -1.38
C GLN A 268 8.47 -7.42 -0.15
N ALA A 269 7.69 -8.51 -0.10
CA ALA A 269 6.90 -8.87 1.08
C ALA A 269 7.79 -9.08 2.31
N LYS A 270 8.92 -9.80 2.15
CA LYS A 270 9.90 -10.04 3.22
C LYS A 270 10.57 -8.76 3.70
N LEU A 271 11.02 -7.91 2.77
CA LEU A 271 11.59 -6.60 3.11
C LEU A 271 10.59 -5.71 3.86
N ARG A 272 9.33 -5.70 3.40
CA ARG A 272 8.26 -4.93 4.04
C ARG A 272 7.97 -5.45 5.45
N ARG A 273 7.79 -6.76 5.64
CA ARG A 273 7.64 -7.39 6.96
C ARG A 273 8.79 -7.01 7.89
N ASN A 274 10.03 -7.12 7.41
CA ASN A 274 11.21 -6.80 8.23
C ASN A 274 11.28 -5.30 8.59
N THR A 275 10.78 -4.42 7.72
CA THR A 275 10.61 -3.00 8.03
C THR A 275 9.60 -2.79 9.17
N VAL A 276 8.46 -3.50 9.14
CA VAL A 276 7.47 -3.45 10.23
C VAL A 276 8.09 -3.93 11.55
N LEU A 277 8.78 -5.08 11.54
CA LEU A 277 9.47 -5.61 12.73
C LEU A 277 10.50 -4.61 13.30
N LEU A 278 11.27 -3.94 12.43
CA LEU A 278 12.22 -2.90 12.85
C LEU A 278 11.52 -1.71 13.50
N LEU A 279 10.38 -1.28 12.95
CA LEU A 279 9.59 -0.20 13.54
C LEU A 279 9.02 -0.62 14.89
N MET A 280 8.51 -1.85 15.03
CA MET A 280 8.03 -2.37 16.30
C MET A 280 9.11 -2.37 17.38
N ALA A 281 10.31 -2.83 17.06
CA ALA A 281 11.43 -2.86 18.00
C ALA A 281 11.87 -1.44 18.42
N ARG A 282 12.00 -0.52 17.46
CA ARG A 282 12.36 0.89 17.73
C ARG A 282 11.34 1.61 18.61
N GLN A 283 10.08 1.18 18.56
CA GLN A 283 8.99 1.75 19.33
C GLN A 283 8.77 1.01 20.67
N GLY A 284 9.55 -0.03 20.95
CA GLY A 284 9.50 -0.78 22.20
C GLY A 284 8.36 -1.80 22.31
N PHE A 285 7.68 -2.13 21.20
CA PHE A 285 6.63 -3.17 21.20
C PHE A 285 7.21 -4.58 21.28
N ILE A 286 8.42 -4.78 20.75
CA ILE A 286 9.15 -6.05 20.81
C ILE A 286 10.62 -5.79 21.15
N THR A 287 11.29 -6.79 21.67
CA THR A 287 12.74 -6.79 21.90
C THR A 287 13.50 -6.94 20.58
N GLU A 288 14.78 -6.58 20.60
CA GLU A 288 15.67 -6.76 19.45
C GLU A 288 15.90 -8.26 19.15
N GLU A 289 15.84 -9.12 20.16
CA GLU A 289 15.92 -10.58 20.02
C GLU A 289 14.70 -11.14 19.29
N GLU A 290 13.49 -10.73 19.69
CA GLU A 290 12.24 -11.11 19.02
C GLU A 290 12.21 -10.60 17.57
N ARG A 291 12.70 -9.37 17.33
CA ARG A 291 12.85 -8.81 15.99
C ARG A 291 13.75 -9.68 15.12
N ALA A 292 14.93 -10.04 15.63
CA ALA A 292 15.90 -10.85 14.90
C ALA A 292 15.34 -12.26 14.61
N TRP A 293 14.71 -12.89 15.61
CA TRP A 293 14.07 -14.19 15.46
C TRP A 293 12.95 -14.15 14.42
N ALA A 294 12.03 -13.18 14.49
CA ALA A 294 10.91 -13.06 13.56
C ALA A 294 11.37 -12.74 12.13
N ALA A 295 12.43 -11.92 11.97
CA ALA A 295 13.00 -11.60 10.67
C ALA A 295 13.68 -12.81 10.01
N ALA A 296 14.20 -13.75 10.80
CA ALA A 296 14.80 -14.99 10.31
C ALA A 296 13.77 -16.04 9.85
N GLN A 297 12.51 -15.96 10.31
CA GLN A 297 11.47 -16.91 9.93
C GLN A 297 11.15 -16.81 8.42
N PRO A 298 10.94 -17.94 7.72
CA PRO A 298 10.46 -17.94 6.34
C PRO A 298 8.99 -17.49 6.27
N ILE A 299 8.57 -16.97 5.12
CA ILE A 299 7.15 -16.71 4.85
C ILE A 299 6.55 -18.02 4.34
N VAL A 300 5.81 -18.73 5.20
CA VAL A 300 5.10 -19.96 4.83
C VAL A 300 3.66 -19.59 4.48
N LEU A 301 3.28 -19.76 3.22
CA LEU A 301 1.91 -19.54 2.76
C LEU A 301 1.12 -20.84 2.85
N ALA A 302 -0.16 -20.73 3.18
CA ALA A 302 -1.07 -21.85 3.10
C ALA A 302 -1.13 -22.39 1.68
N GLN A 303 -1.15 -23.72 1.58
CA GLN A 303 -1.40 -24.39 0.32
C GLN A 303 -2.79 -23.96 -0.16
N ARG A 304 -2.85 -23.27 -1.31
CA ARG A 304 -4.13 -22.90 -1.90
C ARG A 304 -4.91 -24.20 -2.09
N ARG A 305 -6.08 -24.31 -1.45
CA ARG A 305 -7.13 -25.19 -1.97
C ARG A 305 -7.33 -24.71 -3.40
N ARG A 306 -6.85 -25.47 -4.38
CA ARG A 306 -7.28 -25.31 -5.76
C ARG A 306 -8.79 -25.54 -5.71
N ILE A 307 -9.56 -24.47 -5.56
CA ILE A 307 -10.92 -24.47 -6.09
C ILE A 307 -10.65 -24.75 -7.57
N GLN A 308 -10.83 -26.00 -7.98
CA GLN A 308 -10.74 -26.33 -9.40
C GLN A 308 -11.74 -25.38 -10.05
N LYS A 309 -11.26 -24.46 -10.89
CA LYS A 309 -12.14 -23.63 -11.71
C LYS A 309 -12.81 -24.60 -12.67
N ARG A 310 -13.92 -25.21 -12.23
CA ARG A 310 -14.73 -26.09 -13.06
C ARG A 310 -15.47 -25.21 -14.06
N ALA A 311 -15.46 -25.59 -15.34
CA ALA A 311 -16.25 -24.94 -16.37
C ALA A 311 -15.98 -23.41 -16.52
N PRO A 312 -14.72 -22.95 -16.65
CA PRO A 312 -14.42 -21.51 -16.56
C PRO A 312 -15.15 -20.66 -17.62
N TYR A 313 -15.32 -21.18 -18.84
CA TYR A 313 -16.11 -20.52 -19.89
C TYR A 313 -17.60 -20.42 -19.53
N PHE A 314 -18.17 -21.50 -18.98
CA PHE A 314 -19.57 -21.51 -18.56
C PHE A 314 -19.81 -20.58 -17.38
N VAL A 315 -18.92 -20.60 -16.38
CA VAL A 315 -18.97 -19.70 -15.23
C VAL A 315 -18.92 -18.24 -15.68
N GLU A 316 -18.05 -17.90 -16.64
CA GLU A 316 -17.97 -16.56 -17.21
C GLU A 316 -19.24 -16.17 -17.99
N TYR A 317 -19.80 -17.11 -18.76
CA TYR A 317 -21.08 -16.92 -19.43
C TYR A 317 -22.21 -16.60 -18.43
N ILE A 318 -22.28 -17.35 -17.31
CA ILE A 318 -23.23 -17.09 -16.23
C ILE A 318 -22.97 -15.74 -15.56
N ARG A 319 -21.71 -15.40 -15.26
CA ARG A 319 -21.33 -14.10 -14.68
C ARG A 319 -21.84 -12.94 -15.53
N ALA A 320 -21.57 -12.98 -16.84
CA ALA A 320 -21.99 -11.95 -17.78
C ALA A 320 -23.53 -11.83 -17.87
N GLN A 321 -24.25 -12.95 -17.84
CA GLN A 321 -25.71 -12.95 -17.83
C GLN A 321 -26.28 -12.33 -16.55
N LEU A 322 -25.76 -12.73 -15.39
CA LEU A 322 -26.18 -12.20 -14.10
C LEU A 322 -25.90 -10.69 -13.98
N GLU A 323 -24.75 -10.22 -14.47
CA GLU A 323 -24.42 -8.79 -14.45
C GLU A 323 -25.38 -7.97 -15.32
N LYS A 324 -25.79 -8.52 -16.46
CA LYS A 324 -26.74 -7.88 -17.36
C LYS A 324 -28.13 -7.77 -16.74
N GLU A 325 -28.55 -8.77 -15.97
CA GLU A 325 -29.91 -8.87 -15.43
C GLU A 325 -30.06 -8.19 -14.06
N TYR A 326 -29.09 -8.40 -13.16
CA TYR A 326 -29.16 -7.94 -11.77
C TYR A 326 -28.21 -6.76 -11.46
N GLY A 327 -27.31 -6.44 -12.39
CA GLY A 327 -26.27 -5.43 -12.20
C GLY A 327 -25.08 -5.97 -11.39
N SER A 328 -23.90 -5.38 -11.63
CA SER A 328 -22.62 -5.83 -11.03
C SER A 328 -22.66 -5.90 -9.51
N ASN A 329 -23.24 -4.91 -8.83
CA ASN A 329 -23.34 -4.91 -7.37
C ASN A 329 -24.08 -6.14 -6.85
N ALA A 330 -25.23 -6.50 -7.42
CA ALA A 330 -25.97 -7.67 -6.97
C ALA A 330 -25.17 -8.97 -7.15
N VAL A 331 -24.47 -9.12 -8.28
CA VAL A 331 -23.68 -10.32 -8.60
C VAL A 331 -22.56 -10.56 -7.59
N TYR A 332 -21.93 -9.51 -7.08
CA TYR A 332 -20.77 -9.70 -6.19
C TYR A 332 -21.01 -9.42 -4.72
N GLN A 333 -22.17 -8.84 -4.37
CA GLN A 333 -22.42 -8.31 -3.02
C GLN A 333 -23.73 -8.81 -2.40
N ALA A 334 -24.68 -9.30 -3.18
CA ALA A 334 -26.02 -9.66 -2.67
C ALA A 334 -26.14 -11.11 -2.17
N GLY A 335 -25.08 -11.92 -2.24
CA GLY A 335 -25.12 -13.31 -1.75
C GLY A 335 -26.04 -14.23 -2.53
N LEU A 336 -26.09 -14.10 -3.86
CA LEU A 336 -26.99 -14.89 -4.68
C LEU A 336 -26.62 -16.37 -4.63
N LYS A 337 -27.62 -17.25 -4.65
CA LYS A 337 -27.43 -18.68 -4.90
C LYS A 337 -27.93 -19.00 -6.29
N VAL A 338 -26.98 -19.27 -7.19
CA VAL A 338 -27.24 -19.44 -8.63
C VAL A 338 -27.17 -20.93 -8.95
N TYR A 339 -28.30 -21.55 -9.22
CA TYR A 339 -28.38 -22.94 -9.67
C TYR A 339 -28.39 -22.97 -11.20
N THR A 340 -27.43 -23.68 -11.79
CA THR A 340 -27.23 -23.70 -13.23
C THR A 340 -27.71 -25.02 -13.85
N THR A 341 -27.64 -25.10 -15.18
CA THR A 341 -28.00 -26.29 -15.95
C THR A 341 -26.81 -27.19 -16.28
N LEU A 342 -25.60 -26.79 -15.87
CA LEU A 342 -24.37 -27.50 -16.11
C LEU A 342 -24.40 -28.88 -15.43
N ASP A 343 -24.02 -29.93 -16.16
CA ASP A 343 -23.69 -31.21 -15.54
C ASP A 343 -22.15 -31.28 -15.42
N SER A 344 -21.64 -31.21 -14.19
CA SER A 344 -20.18 -31.20 -13.93
C SER A 344 -19.46 -32.41 -14.54
N ARG A 345 -20.09 -33.59 -14.58
CA ARG A 345 -19.49 -34.79 -15.18
C ARG A 345 -19.43 -34.66 -16.71
N MET A 346 -20.46 -34.13 -17.34
CA MET A 346 -20.45 -33.88 -18.79
C MET A 346 -19.41 -32.81 -19.15
N GLN A 347 -19.29 -31.78 -18.31
CA GLN A 347 -18.27 -30.74 -18.50
C GLN A 347 -16.86 -31.29 -18.45
N GLU A 348 -16.51 -32.09 -17.43
CA GLU A 348 -15.18 -32.71 -17.31
C GLU A 348 -14.85 -33.58 -18.52
N LEU A 349 -15.83 -34.36 -19.00
CA LEU A 349 -15.68 -35.17 -20.22
C LEU A 349 -15.49 -34.30 -21.46
N ALA A 350 -16.25 -33.21 -21.59
CA ALA A 350 -16.14 -32.27 -22.70
C ALA A 350 -14.74 -31.63 -22.75
N GLU A 351 -14.26 -31.07 -21.63
CA GLU A 351 -12.92 -30.46 -21.53
C GLU A 351 -11.82 -31.48 -21.87
N LYS A 352 -11.90 -32.68 -21.27
CA LYS A 352 -10.95 -33.77 -21.55
C LYS A 352 -10.91 -34.14 -23.03
N HIS A 353 -12.07 -34.35 -23.66
CA HIS A 353 -12.13 -34.82 -25.04
C HIS A 353 -11.84 -33.73 -26.07
N VAL A 354 -12.14 -32.47 -25.77
CA VAL A 354 -11.70 -31.32 -26.58
C VAL A 354 -10.18 -31.25 -26.55
N ASN A 355 -9.55 -31.30 -25.38
CA ASN A 355 -8.09 -31.26 -25.24
C ASN A 355 -7.42 -32.44 -25.97
N LEU A 356 -7.91 -33.67 -25.79
CA LEU A 356 -7.42 -34.83 -26.53
C LEU A 356 -7.60 -34.69 -28.05
N GLY A 357 -8.70 -34.08 -28.50
CA GLY A 357 -8.94 -33.80 -29.91
C GLY A 357 -7.94 -32.80 -30.47
N LEU A 358 -7.69 -31.72 -29.75
CA LEU A 358 -6.71 -30.70 -30.09
C LEU A 358 -5.29 -31.26 -30.15
N GLU A 359 -4.90 -32.09 -29.17
CA GLU A 359 -3.62 -32.80 -29.17
C GLU A 359 -3.47 -33.69 -30.42
N ARG A 360 -4.51 -34.44 -30.80
CA ARG A 360 -4.49 -35.26 -32.02
C ARG A 360 -4.41 -34.44 -33.31
N VAL A 361 -5.08 -33.28 -33.37
CA VAL A 361 -4.98 -32.37 -34.52
C VAL A 361 -3.57 -31.82 -34.62
N GLN A 362 -3.01 -31.40 -33.49
CA GLN A 362 -1.63 -30.92 -33.41
C GLN A 362 -0.62 -31.99 -33.86
N GLN A 363 -0.85 -33.26 -33.49
CA GLN A 363 -0.06 -34.41 -33.95
C GLN A 363 -0.14 -34.61 -35.47
N ARG A 364 -1.34 -34.63 -36.04
CA ARG A 364 -1.55 -34.93 -37.48
C ARG A 364 -1.02 -33.83 -38.40
N TRP A 365 -1.10 -32.58 -37.96
CA TRP A 365 -0.70 -31.45 -38.81
C TRP A 365 0.81 -31.27 -38.90
N ASN A 366 1.62 -32.09 -38.20
CA ASN A 366 3.08 -31.97 -38.10
C ASN A 366 3.49 -30.49 -38.01
N TYR A 367 2.76 -29.73 -37.18
CA TYR A 367 2.72 -28.28 -37.26
C TYR A 367 4.13 -27.74 -36.99
N LYS A 368 4.82 -27.35 -38.06
CA LYS A 368 6.16 -26.79 -37.99
C LYS A 368 6.04 -25.39 -37.39
N PRO A 369 6.64 -25.11 -36.22
CA PRO A 369 6.73 -23.75 -35.72
C PRO A 369 7.69 -22.98 -36.62
N TYR A 370 7.22 -22.41 -37.74
CA TYR A 370 8.05 -21.48 -38.51
C TYR A 370 7.93 -20.05 -37.97
N PRO A 371 9.03 -19.29 -37.91
CA PRO A 371 9.10 -18.04 -37.19
C PRO A 371 8.79 -16.84 -38.09
N ARG A 372 8.26 -15.78 -37.48
CA ARG A 372 8.40 -14.42 -38.02
C ARG A 372 9.84 -13.98 -37.78
N LYS A 373 10.57 -13.58 -38.83
CA LYS A 373 11.84 -12.85 -38.68
C LYS A 373 11.56 -11.54 -37.95
N GLU A 374 11.86 -11.48 -36.67
CA GLU A 374 12.07 -10.22 -35.97
C GLU A 374 13.53 -10.13 -35.57
N ASN A 375 14.16 -9.03 -35.99
CA ASN A 375 15.54 -8.70 -35.67
C ASN A 375 15.73 -8.82 -34.15
N LEU A 376 16.61 -9.76 -33.74
CA LEU A 376 17.03 -9.96 -32.36
C LEU A 376 17.83 -8.72 -31.89
N LYS A 377 17.12 -7.63 -31.59
CA LYS A 377 17.68 -6.53 -30.81
C LYS A 377 17.78 -6.98 -29.36
N ILE A 378 18.85 -6.53 -28.72
CA ILE A 378 19.26 -6.88 -27.36
C ILE A 378 18.23 -6.26 -26.39
N GLU A 379 17.26 -7.07 -25.97
CA GLU A 379 16.41 -6.77 -24.80
C GLU A 379 16.61 -7.85 -23.73
N GLU A 380 16.61 -7.41 -22.47
CA GLU A 380 16.75 -8.25 -21.27
C GLU A 380 15.68 -9.35 -21.24
N LEU A 381 16.08 -10.59 -20.92
CA LEU A 381 15.17 -11.72 -20.78
C LEU A 381 14.32 -11.62 -19.50
N GLN A 382 13.00 -11.76 -19.65
CA GLN A 382 12.05 -11.79 -18.55
C GLN A 382 11.54 -13.21 -18.29
N LEU A 383 11.24 -13.52 -17.02
CA LEU A 383 10.65 -14.81 -16.64
C LEU A 383 9.27 -14.93 -17.30
N GLY A 384 8.99 -16.07 -17.93
CA GLY A 384 7.74 -16.34 -18.65
C GLY A 384 7.69 -15.75 -20.06
N GLN A 385 8.72 -15.00 -20.49
CA GLN A 385 8.82 -14.50 -21.86
C GLN A 385 8.98 -15.66 -22.85
N ILE A 386 8.26 -15.57 -23.97
CA ILE A 386 8.42 -16.47 -25.11
C ILE A 386 9.40 -15.83 -26.10
N ARG A 387 10.39 -16.58 -26.55
CA ARG A 387 11.41 -16.11 -27.47
C ARG A 387 11.79 -17.20 -28.46
N SER A 388 12.11 -16.81 -29.69
CA SER A 388 12.70 -17.72 -30.67
C SER A 388 14.22 -17.80 -30.45
N GLY A 389 14.77 -19.00 -30.54
CA GLY A 389 16.20 -19.24 -30.47
C GLY A 389 16.66 -20.35 -31.42
N ILE A 390 17.97 -20.47 -31.59
CA ILE A 390 18.59 -21.47 -32.47
C ILE A 390 19.22 -22.55 -31.60
N VAL A 391 18.95 -23.82 -31.88
CA VAL A 391 19.63 -24.95 -31.24
C VAL A 391 21.10 -24.91 -31.65
N VAL A 392 21.99 -24.72 -30.68
CA VAL A 392 23.43 -24.66 -30.88
C VAL A 392 24.06 -26.03 -30.74
N GLU A 393 23.58 -26.78 -29.76
CA GLU A 393 24.09 -28.09 -29.38
C GLU A 393 22.99 -28.90 -28.73
N ARG A 394 23.07 -30.21 -28.86
CA ARG A 394 22.15 -31.16 -28.24
C ARG A 394 22.90 -32.38 -27.74
N ASP A 395 22.46 -32.88 -26.58
CA ASP A 395 22.80 -34.20 -26.07
C ASP A 395 21.55 -35.09 -25.97
N ASP A 396 21.65 -36.23 -25.27
CA ASP A 396 20.54 -37.19 -25.14
C ASP A 396 19.40 -36.69 -24.22
N GLU A 397 19.68 -35.76 -23.31
CA GLU A 397 18.76 -35.27 -22.27
C GLU A 397 18.36 -33.80 -22.47
N TYR A 398 19.23 -32.99 -23.09
CA TYR A 398 19.10 -31.55 -23.20
C TYR A 398 19.41 -31.00 -24.60
N ALA A 399 18.80 -29.85 -24.91
CA ALA A 399 19.17 -29.00 -26.04
C ALA A 399 19.55 -27.59 -25.55
N TYR A 400 20.62 -27.04 -26.10
CA TYR A 400 21.14 -25.72 -25.81
C TYR A 400 20.71 -24.74 -26.90
N ILE A 401 20.02 -23.67 -26.50
CA ILE A 401 19.33 -22.76 -27.42
C ILE A 401 19.89 -21.35 -27.25
N ASP A 402 20.49 -20.81 -28.30
CA ASP A 402 20.91 -19.41 -28.37
C ASP A 402 19.69 -18.51 -28.63
N LEU A 403 19.40 -17.65 -27.66
CA LEU A 403 18.30 -16.69 -27.70
C LEU A 403 18.72 -15.34 -28.31
N GLY A 404 19.99 -15.20 -28.72
CA GLY A 404 20.60 -13.97 -29.23
C GLY A 404 21.14 -13.08 -28.12
N GLY A 405 22.17 -12.29 -28.45
CA GLY A 405 22.86 -11.42 -27.49
C GLY A 405 23.80 -12.17 -26.53
N GLY A 406 24.23 -13.39 -26.89
CA GLY A 406 25.14 -14.23 -26.10
C GLY A 406 24.48 -15.04 -25.00
N ILE A 407 23.15 -15.18 -25.02
CA ILE A 407 22.40 -15.87 -23.97
C ILE A 407 21.96 -17.25 -24.46
N ILE A 408 22.54 -18.29 -23.86
CA ILE A 408 22.22 -19.70 -24.16
C ILE A 408 21.37 -20.26 -23.01
N GLY A 409 20.19 -20.77 -23.34
CA GLY A 409 19.34 -21.47 -22.39
C GLY A 409 19.33 -22.98 -22.62
N ARG A 410 19.00 -23.73 -21.56
CA ARG A 410 18.92 -25.19 -21.56
C ARG A 410 17.45 -25.64 -21.59
N LEU A 411 17.11 -26.48 -22.56
CA LEU A 411 15.81 -27.13 -22.71
C LEU A 411 15.95 -28.62 -22.38
N ASP A 412 15.18 -29.12 -21.42
CA ASP A 412 15.06 -30.57 -21.17
C ASP A 412 14.20 -31.22 -22.25
N ILE A 413 14.80 -32.16 -23.00
CA ILE A 413 14.13 -32.88 -24.10
C ILE A 413 13.71 -34.29 -23.69
N THR A 414 14.10 -34.78 -22.52
CA THR A 414 13.76 -36.12 -22.00
C THR A 414 12.24 -36.38 -21.96
N PRO A 415 11.38 -35.45 -21.47
CA PRO A 415 9.93 -35.65 -21.45
C PRO A 415 9.28 -35.68 -22.84
N LEU A 416 9.97 -35.18 -23.88
CA LEU A 416 9.46 -35.14 -25.25
C LEU A 416 9.49 -36.51 -25.93
N TYR A 417 10.36 -37.41 -25.48
CA TYR A 417 10.58 -38.73 -26.10
C TYR A 417 9.84 -39.88 -25.41
N TRP A 418 9.53 -39.78 -24.10
CA TRP A 418 9.01 -40.90 -23.31
C TRP A 418 7.48 -41.10 -23.34
N HIS A 419 6.70 -40.22 -23.95
CA HIS A 419 5.23 -40.27 -23.90
C HIS A 419 4.53 -40.44 -25.25
N TRP A 420 5.24 -40.75 -26.33
CA TRP A 420 4.65 -40.77 -27.67
C TRP A 420 4.95 -42.04 -28.47
N PRO A 421 3.93 -42.74 -29.00
CA PRO A 421 4.13 -43.87 -29.92
C PRO A 421 4.58 -43.44 -31.34
N ASN A 422 4.65 -42.13 -31.61
CA ASN A 422 5.18 -41.51 -32.84
C ASN A 422 5.56 -40.04 -32.50
N PRO A 423 6.73 -39.78 -31.90
CA PRO A 423 7.10 -38.41 -31.53
C PRO A 423 7.05 -37.52 -32.78
N PRO A 424 6.37 -36.35 -32.73
CA PRO A 424 6.42 -35.43 -33.86
C PRO A 424 7.88 -35.10 -34.14
N GLU A 425 8.31 -35.16 -35.40
CA GLU A 425 9.61 -34.69 -35.89
C GLU A 425 9.69 -33.16 -35.74
N VAL A 426 9.65 -32.65 -34.50
CA VAL A 426 10.41 -31.47 -34.19
C VAL A 426 11.83 -31.99 -34.06
N GLU A 427 12.53 -32.04 -35.19
CA GLU A 427 13.97 -32.26 -35.19
C GLU A 427 14.60 -31.09 -34.43
N ILE A 428 14.74 -31.24 -33.11
CA ILE A 428 15.65 -30.44 -32.29
C ILE A 428 17.04 -30.93 -32.69
N THR A 429 17.49 -30.47 -33.85
CA THR A 429 18.80 -30.74 -34.45
C THR A 429 19.62 -29.47 -34.42
N ASP A 430 20.94 -29.61 -34.52
CA ASP A 430 21.84 -28.46 -34.53
C ASP A 430 21.47 -27.51 -35.67
N GLY A 431 21.30 -26.23 -35.34
CA GLY A 431 20.85 -25.18 -36.24
C GLY A 431 19.33 -25.04 -36.39
N ALA A 432 18.51 -25.89 -35.76
CA ALA A 432 17.06 -25.76 -35.79
C ALA A 432 16.60 -24.52 -35.01
N GLN A 433 15.65 -23.76 -35.57
CA GLN A 433 15.04 -22.64 -34.85
C GLN A 433 13.81 -23.11 -34.07
N VAL A 434 13.74 -22.78 -32.79
CA VAL A 434 12.67 -23.21 -31.87
C VAL A 434 12.15 -22.03 -31.06
N ALA A 435 10.85 -22.07 -30.72
CA ALA A 435 10.26 -21.13 -29.77
C ALA A 435 10.31 -21.72 -28.37
N VAL A 436 10.72 -20.93 -27.39
CA VAL A 436 10.90 -21.36 -25.99
C VAL A 436 10.38 -20.32 -25.03
N LYS A 437 9.85 -20.79 -23.91
CA LYS A 437 9.43 -19.99 -22.77
C LYS A 437 10.49 -20.07 -21.67
N VAL A 438 10.88 -18.91 -21.15
CA VAL A 438 11.83 -18.80 -20.05
C VAL A 438 11.17 -19.20 -18.74
N THR A 439 11.63 -20.29 -18.11
CA THR A 439 11.06 -20.79 -16.85
C THR A 439 11.93 -20.52 -15.64
N SER A 440 13.23 -20.26 -15.84
CA SER A 440 14.15 -19.86 -14.77
C SER A 440 15.23 -18.91 -15.28
N LEU A 441 15.57 -17.92 -14.47
CA LEU A 441 16.65 -16.95 -14.70
C LEU A 441 17.60 -16.96 -13.50
N VAL A 442 18.62 -17.80 -13.53
CA VAL A 442 19.63 -17.84 -12.46
C VAL A 442 20.77 -16.89 -12.82
N ARG A 443 20.66 -15.63 -12.36
CA ARG A 443 21.59 -14.53 -12.67
C ARG A 443 23.04 -14.79 -12.24
N SER A 444 23.26 -15.61 -11.22
CA SER A 444 24.60 -15.91 -10.68
C SER A 444 25.39 -16.94 -11.51
N THR A 445 24.72 -17.78 -12.29
CA THR A 445 25.36 -18.85 -13.08
C THR A 445 25.18 -18.67 -14.60
N GLY A 446 24.46 -17.64 -15.03
CA GLY A 446 24.09 -17.45 -16.44
C GLY A 446 23.16 -18.54 -17.00
N ARG A 447 22.59 -19.39 -16.13
CA ARG A 447 21.76 -20.52 -16.57
C ARG A 447 20.31 -20.05 -16.74
N VAL A 448 19.81 -20.19 -17.96
CA VAL A 448 18.41 -19.96 -18.32
C VAL A 448 17.78 -21.32 -18.56
N GLU A 449 16.74 -21.67 -17.81
CA GLU A 449 15.96 -22.87 -18.11
C GLU A 449 14.80 -22.52 -19.02
N LEU A 450 14.59 -23.40 -19.99
CA LEU A 450 13.65 -23.22 -21.08
C LEU A 450 12.68 -24.38 -21.13
N VAL A 451 11.46 -24.08 -21.56
CA VAL A 451 10.49 -25.08 -21.99
C VAL A 451 10.07 -24.75 -23.41
N LEU A 452 9.91 -25.77 -24.26
CA LEU A 452 9.50 -25.60 -25.65
C LEU A 452 8.11 -24.95 -25.71
N GLU A 453 8.00 -23.78 -26.35
CA GLU A 453 6.73 -23.11 -26.57
C GLU A 453 6.11 -23.62 -27.87
N LYS A 454 4.94 -24.24 -27.77
CA LYS A 454 4.19 -24.77 -28.92
C LYS A 454 3.06 -23.80 -29.26
N LYS A 455 3.26 -22.80 -30.13
CA LYS A 455 2.19 -21.90 -30.59
C LYS A 455 2.17 -21.68 -32.12
N PRO A 456 0.96 -21.48 -32.71
CA PRO A 456 -0.36 -21.39 -32.06
C PRO A 456 -0.98 -22.78 -31.83
N TYR A 457 -1.64 -22.94 -30.66
CA TYR A 457 -2.47 -24.11 -30.39
C TYR A 457 -3.68 -24.09 -31.34
N PRO A 458 -4.05 -25.23 -31.96
CA PRO A 458 -5.37 -25.35 -32.56
C PRO A 458 -6.42 -24.99 -31.50
N GLN A 459 -7.45 -24.25 -31.91
CA GLN A 459 -8.59 -23.92 -31.04
C GLN A 459 -9.77 -24.82 -31.36
N ALA A 460 -10.56 -25.12 -30.34
CA ALA A 460 -11.81 -25.84 -30.49
C ALA A 460 -12.80 -25.31 -29.45
N ALA A 461 -14.07 -25.34 -29.83
CA ALA A 461 -15.18 -25.07 -28.94
C ALA A 461 -16.16 -26.24 -28.99
N LEU A 462 -16.84 -26.49 -27.87
CA LEU A 462 -17.86 -27.52 -27.75
C LEU A 462 -18.99 -26.98 -26.88
N VAL A 463 -20.23 -27.13 -27.35
CA VAL A 463 -21.43 -26.89 -26.53
C VAL A 463 -22.31 -28.13 -26.62
N SER A 464 -22.73 -28.64 -25.46
CA SER A 464 -23.67 -29.75 -25.35
C SER A 464 -25.00 -29.24 -24.78
N LEU A 465 -26.10 -29.55 -25.46
CA LEU A 465 -27.45 -29.09 -25.13
C LEU A 465 -28.38 -30.28 -24.88
N ASP A 466 -29.30 -30.16 -23.91
CA ASP A 466 -30.46 -31.06 -23.80
C ASP A 466 -31.50 -30.62 -24.85
N PRO A 467 -31.82 -31.45 -25.86
CA PRO A 467 -32.71 -31.04 -26.95
C PRO A 467 -34.16 -30.82 -26.52
N ARG A 468 -34.56 -31.30 -25.34
CA ARG A 468 -35.94 -31.16 -24.83
C ARG A 468 -36.16 -29.83 -24.11
N THR A 469 -35.13 -29.33 -23.45
CA THR A 469 -35.22 -28.13 -22.59
C THR A 469 -34.40 -26.96 -23.11
N GLY A 470 -33.47 -27.20 -24.03
CA GLY A 470 -32.47 -26.20 -24.47
C GLY A 470 -31.37 -25.96 -23.45
N PHE A 471 -31.29 -26.75 -22.38
CA PHE A 471 -30.33 -26.57 -21.29
C PHE A 471 -28.90 -26.86 -21.75
N ILE A 472 -27.98 -25.96 -21.41
CA ILE A 472 -26.55 -26.16 -21.65
C ILE A 472 -26.01 -27.11 -20.59
N ARG A 473 -25.63 -28.33 -21.01
CA ARG A 473 -25.08 -29.36 -20.12
C ARG A 473 -23.56 -29.30 -20.00
N ALA A 474 -22.87 -28.81 -21.04
CA ALA A 474 -21.44 -28.58 -21.04
C ALA A 474 -21.07 -27.48 -22.04
N MET A 475 -20.03 -26.69 -21.74
CA MET A 475 -19.53 -25.61 -22.57
C MET A 475 -18.00 -25.48 -22.46
N VAL A 476 -17.32 -25.56 -23.59
CA VAL A 476 -15.88 -25.34 -23.76
C VAL A 476 -15.70 -24.27 -24.84
N GLY A 477 -15.05 -23.16 -24.51
CA GLY A 477 -14.87 -22.03 -25.43
C GLY A 477 -13.53 -21.98 -26.14
N GLY A 478 -12.56 -22.83 -25.77
CA GLY A 478 -11.20 -22.80 -26.29
C GLY A 478 -10.27 -23.80 -25.62
N SER A 479 -9.01 -23.80 -26.06
CA SER A 479 -7.93 -24.67 -25.55
C SER A 479 -7.41 -24.28 -24.16
N ASP A 480 -7.42 -22.98 -23.84
CA ASP A 480 -7.10 -22.43 -22.53
C ASP A 480 -7.97 -21.20 -22.28
N TYR A 481 -8.52 -21.10 -21.06
CA TYR A 481 -9.30 -19.96 -20.62
C TYR A 481 -8.42 -18.81 -20.11
N ASN A 482 -7.24 -19.11 -19.55
CA ASN A 482 -6.33 -18.10 -19.00
C ASN A 482 -5.32 -17.63 -20.05
#